data_AF-A0A7K4HPE4-F1
#
_entry.id   AF-A0A7K4HPE4-F1
#
_cell.length_a   1.000
_cell.length_b   1.000
_cell.length_c   1.000
_cell.angle_alpha   90.00
_cell.angle_beta   90.00
_cell.angle_gamma   90.00
#
_symmetry.space_group_name_H-M   'P 1'
#
loop_
_entity.id
_entity.type
_entity.pdbx_description
1 polymer ?
#
loop_
_entity_poly.entity_id
_entity_poly.type
_entity_poly.pdbx_seq_one_letter_code
_entity_poly.pdbx_strand_id
1 'polypeptide(L)'
;MAGTLLVEWRHIGESVDATCERCAATGRTLNEVVAAIRPVLSARRIRVRVTETVLPPERIAESNTVLFNGIPIEDLLDEVRVEMTPCASCSCITGTEADCRAIVCGDETHEALPADLILKAALRVVEP
;
A
#
# COMPACT_ATOMS: atom_id res chain seq x y z
N MET A 1 -5.49 -14.92 19.94
CA MET A 1 -6.57 -15.05 18.94
C MET A 1 -5.96 -15.68 17.69
N ALA A 2 -6.53 -16.77 17.19
CA ALA A 2 -6.14 -17.29 15.88
C ALA A 2 -6.86 -16.46 14.81
N GLY A 3 -6.15 -16.05 13.76
CA GLY A 3 -6.72 -15.13 12.77
C GLY A 3 -5.93 -15.11 11.46
N THR A 4 -6.40 -14.30 10.53
CA THR A 4 -5.69 -13.99 9.28
C THR A 4 -5.66 -12.49 9.09
N LEU A 5 -4.48 -11.92 8.87
CA LEU A 5 -4.30 -10.57 8.37
C LEU A 5 -4.21 -10.65 6.84
N LEU A 6 -5.20 -10.09 6.16
CA LEU A 6 -5.22 -9.94 4.72
C LEU A 6 -4.59 -8.58 4.37
N VAL A 7 -3.57 -8.60 3.54
CA VAL A 7 -2.90 -7.40 3.03
C VAL A 7 -3.10 -7.40 1.52
N GLU A 8 -3.65 -6.32 0.97
CA GLU A 8 -3.84 -6.13 -0.46
C GLU A 8 -3.05 -4.91 -0.91
N TRP A 9 -2.30 -5.02 -2.01
CA TRP A 9 -1.65 -3.89 -2.66
C TRP A 9 -2.19 -3.73 -4.08
N ARG A 10 -2.70 -2.54 -4.39
CA ARG A 10 -3.27 -2.17 -5.68
C ARG A 10 -2.35 -1.22 -6.42
N HIS A 11 -2.01 -1.55 -7.66
CA HIS A 11 -1.18 -0.73 -8.52
C HIS A 11 -1.52 -0.95 -10.00
N ILE A 12 -1.20 0.01 -10.86
CA ILE A 12 -1.19 -0.18 -12.32
C ILE A 12 0.11 -0.86 -12.78
N GLY A 13 0.19 -1.29 -14.04
CA GLY A 13 1.36 -1.98 -14.59
C GLY A 13 1.12 -3.49 -14.64
N GLU A 14 2.11 -4.29 -14.25
CA GLU A 14 2.04 -5.75 -14.28
C GLU A 14 2.50 -6.42 -13.00
N SER A 15 3.51 -5.86 -12.33
CA SER A 15 4.05 -6.37 -11.06
C SER A 15 4.87 -5.30 -10.33
N VAL A 16 5.39 -5.60 -9.13
CA VAL A 16 6.36 -4.76 -8.41
C VAL A 16 7.60 -4.35 -9.23
N ASP A 17 8.04 -5.19 -10.17
CA ASP A 17 9.21 -4.91 -11.04
C ASP A 17 8.80 -4.27 -12.37
N ALA A 18 7.50 -4.23 -12.66
CA ALA A 18 6.91 -3.73 -13.91
C ALA A 18 5.73 -2.80 -13.61
N THR A 19 5.96 -1.81 -12.76
CA THR A 19 5.03 -0.72 -12.43
C THR A 19 5.78 0.61 -12.33
N CYS A 20 5.09 1.70 -12.01
CA CYS A 20 5.71 2.99 -11.84
C CYS A 20 6.66 3.00 -10.62
N GLU A 21 7.66 3.87 -10.59
CA GLU A 21 8.68 3.88 -9.54
C GLU A 21 8.11 4.05 -8.12
N ARG A 22 7.04 4.84 -7.97
CA ARG A 22 6.32 5.10 -6.71
C ARG A 22 5.60 3.85 -6.19
N CYS A 23 4.88 3.17 -7.08
CA CYS A 23 4.21 1.91 -6.79
C CYS A 23 5.25 0.83 -6.46
N ALA A 24 6.30 0.69 -7.27
CA ALA A 24 7.37 -0.29 -7.06
C ALA A 24 8.06 -0.09 -5.70
N ALA A 25 8.35 1.16 -5.31
CA ALA A 25 8.89 1.48 -4.00
C ALA A 25 7.94 1.03 -2.87
N THR A 26 6.64 1.31 -3.00
CA THR A 26 5.63 0.86 -2.03
C THR A 26 5.53 -0.65 -1.93
N GLY A 27 5.49 -1.37 -3.06
CA GLY A 27 5.46 -2.83 -3.08
C GLY A 27 6.67 -3.46 -2.40
N ARG A 28 7.88 -2.91 -2.62
CA ARG A 28 9.10 -3.34 -1.92
C ARG A 28 9.02 -3.08 -0.41
N THR A 29 8.68 -1.86 0.00
CA THR A 29 8.54 -1.52 1.43
C THR A 29 7.49 -2.37 2.12
N LEU A 30 6.35 -2.63 1.46
CA LEU A 30 5.31 -3.52 1.97
C LEU A 30 5.83 -4.94 2.20
N ASN A 31 6.56 -5.50 1.23
CA ASN A 31 7.14 -6.83 1.33
C ASN A 31 8.14 -6.93 2.49
N GLU A 32 8.99 -5.92 2.67
CA GLU A 32 9.94 -5.84 3.78
C GLU A 32 9.23 -5.80 5.14
N VAL A 33 8.23 -4.92 5.30
CA VAL A 33 7.46 -4.81 6.56
C VAL A 33 6.71 -6.10 6.86
N VAL A 34 6.03 -6.69 5.87
CA VAL A 34 5.31 -7.95 6.05
C VAL A 34 6.26 -9.08 6.43
N ALA A 35 7.44 -9.17 5.79
CA ALA A 35 8.45 -10.16 6.14
C ALA A 35 8.91 -10.00 7.60
N ALA A 36 9.11 -8.77 8.06
CA ALA A 36 9.53 -8.46 9.42
C ALA A 36 8.47 -8.83 10.49
N ILE A 37 7.18 -8.55 10.25
CA ILE A 37 6.13 -8.81 11.24
C ILE A 37 5.59 -10.24 11.24
N ARG A 38 5.79 -10.98 10.13
CA ARG A 38 5.24 -12.34 9.96
C ARG A 38 5.61 -13.32 11.09
N PRO A 39 6.86 -13.39 11.59
CA PRO A 39 7.20 -14.26 12.72
C PRO A 39 6.46 -13.90 14.01
N VAL A 40 6.34 -12.60 14.31
CA VAL A 40 5.66 -12.09 15.52
C VAL A 40 4.17 -12.42 15.48
N LEU A 41 3.52 -12.18 14.33
CA LEU A 41 2.10 -12.50 14.14
C LEU A 41 1.85 -14.01 14.16
N SER A 42 2.77 -14.80 13.58
CA SER A 42 2.69 -16.26 13.62
C SER A 42 2.75 -16.82 15.04
N ALA A 43 3.59 -16.27 15.92
CA ALA A 43 3.64 -16.64 17.34
C ALA A 43 2.29 -16.38 18.05
N ARG A 44 1.55 -15.37 17.59
CA ARG A 44 0.18 -15.05 18.04
C ARG A 44 -0.90 -15.90 17.36
N ARG A 45 -0.54 -16.84 16.48
CA ARG A 45 -1.43 -17.66 15.62
C ARG A 45 -2.20 -16.85 14.57
N ILE A 46 -1.64 -15.72 14.12
CA ILE A 46 -2.18 -14.90 13.04
C ILE A 46 -1.38 -15.17 11.77
N ARG A 47 -2.05 -15.63 10.71
CA ARG A 47 -1.44 -15.84 9.39
C ARG A 47 -1.50 -14.57 8.56
N VAL A 48 -0.41 -14.20 7.90
CA VAL A 48 -0.40 -13.05 6.98
C VAL A 48 -0.50 -13.53 5.53
N ARG A 49 -1.48 -13.01 4.78
CA ARG A 49 -1.62 -13.23 3.34
C ARG A 49 -1.49 -11.89 2.63
N VAL A 50 -0.61 -11.83 1.64
CA VAL A 50 -0.45 -10.65 0.78
C VAL A 50 -1.02 -11.00 -0.58
N THR A 51 -1.77 -10.07 -1.18
CA THR A 51 -2.30 -10.18 -2.54
C THR A 51 -1.95 -8.90 -3.29
N GLU A 52 -1.47 -9.08 -4.51
CA GLU A 52 -1.24 -8.00 -5.47
C GLU A 52 -2.44 -7.95 -6.42
N THR A 53 -3.01 -6.76 -6.58
CA THR A 53 -4.14 -6.49 -7.46
C THR A 53 -3.70 -5.50 -8.52
N VAL A 54 -3.45 -6.01 -9.72
CA VAL A 54 -3.11 -5.19 -10.88
C VAL A 54 -4.37 -4.50 -11.39
N LEU A 55 -4.32 -3.18 -11.47
CA LEU A 55 -5.40 -2.32 -11.93
C LEU A 55 -5.21 -1.99 -13.42
N PRO A 56 -6.31 -1.92 -14.20
CA PRO A 56 -6.25 -1.36 -15.53
C PRO A 56 -5.99 0.16 -15.47
N PRO A 57 -5.43 0.78 -16.53
CA PRO A 57 -5.09 2.21 -16.56
C PRO A 57 -6.22 3.16 -16.15
N GLU A 58 -7.47 2.83 -16.47
CA GLU A 58 -8.65 3.67 -16.18
C GLU A 58 -8.94 3.78 -14.68
N ARG A 59 -8.34 2.90 -13.86
CA ARG A 59 -8.48 2.87 -12.40
C ARG A 59 -7.24 3.43 -11.70
N ILE A 60 -6.44 4.25 -12.38
CA ILE A 60 -5.23 4.84 -11.79
C ILE A 60 -5.48 5.62 -10.49
N ALA A 61 -6.66 6.22 -10.32
CA ALA A 61 -7.03 6.91 -9.08
C ALA A 61 -7.06 5.98 -7.85
N GLU A 62 -7.12 4.66 -8.05
CA GLU A 62 -7.03 3.65 -6.99
C GLU A 62 -5.60 3.10 -6.81
N SER A 63 -4.68 3.41 -7.71
CA SER A 63 -3.24 3.24 -7.52
C SER A 63 -2.72 4.45 -6.75
N ASN A 64 -1.88 4.34 -5.74
CA ASN A 64 -1.15 3.23 -5.14
C ASN A 64 -1.74 2.92 -3.75
N THR A 65 -2.62 1.92 -3.64
CA THR A 65 -3.38 1.66 -2.40
C THR A 65 -2.91 0.41 -1.70
N VAL A 66 -2.67 0.48 -0.39
CA VAL A 66 -2.47 -0.68 0.48
C VAL A 66 -3.66 -0.81 1.43
N LEU A 67 -4.24 -2.00 1.49
CA LEU A 67 -5.37 -2.32 2.37
C LEU A 67 -4.98 -3.40 3.37
N PHE A 68 -5.50 -3.27 4.60
CA PHE A 68 -5.42 -4.28 5.65
C PHE A 68 -6.84 -4.73 6.01
N ASN A 69 -7.13 -6.01 5.84
CA ASN A 69 -8.47 -6.60 5.97
C ASN A 69 -9.55 -5.85 5.16
N GLY A 70 -9.17 -5.33 3.98
CA GLY A 70 -10.06 -4.58 3.09
C GLY A 70 -10.25 -3.11 3.46
N ILE A 71 -9.59 -2.61 4.52
CA ILE A 71 -9.63 -1.21 4.94
C ILE A 71 -8.35 -0.53 4.43
N PRO A 72 -8.44 0.58 3.69
CA PRO A 72 -7.26 1.27 3.18
C PRO A 72 -6.50 1.97 4.31
N ILE A 73 -5.20 2.23 4.10
CA ILE A 73 -4.30 2.73 5.15
C ILE A 73 -4.76 4.07 5.76
N GLU A 74 -5.33 4.96 4.93
CA GLU A 74 -5.85 6.26 5.37
C GLU A 74 -7.04 6.15 6.32
N ASP A 75 -7.84 5.09 6.21
CA ASP A 75 -9.00 4.88 7.08
C ASP A 75 -8.61 4.21 8.40
N LEU A 76 -7.36 3.74 8.53
CA LEU A 76 -6.83 3.10 9.74
C LEU A 76 -6.02 4.05 10.62
N LEU A 77 -5.53 5.17 10.05
CA LEU A 77 -4.61 6.09 10.69
C LEU A 77 -5.18 7.51 10.65
N ASP A 78 -5.56 8.05 11.81
CA ASP A 78 -6.30 9.33 11.92
C ASP A 78 -5.55 10.54 11.32
N GLU A 79 -4.23 10.50 11.23
CA GLU A 79 -3.36 11.59 10.75
C GLU A 79 -3.03 11.49 9.25
N VAL A 80 -3.60 10.50 8.56
CA VAL A 80 -3.30 10.20 7.17
C VAL A 80 -4.46 10.63 6.27
N ARG A 81 -4.15 11.39 5.21
CA ARG A 81 -5.09 11.68 4.12
C ARG A 81 -4.49 11.32 2.77
N VAL A 82 -5.36 11.10 1.79
CA VAL A 82 -4.96 10.89 0.40
C VAL A 82 -4.90 12.23 -0.34
N GLU A 83 -3.91 12.38 -1.20
CA GLU A 83 -3.83 13.42 -2.21
C GLU A 83 -3.48 12.80 -3.57
N MET A 84 -3.87 13.47 -4.65
CA MET A 84 -3.50 13.08 -6.00
C MET A 84 -2.35 13.97 -6.47
N THR A 85 -1.22 13.38 -6.82
CA THR A 85 -0.04 14.10 -7.32
C THR A 85 0.34 13.61 -8.72
N PRO A 86 0.84 14.48 -9.61
CA PRO A 86 1.29 14.08 -10.93
C PRO A 86 2.33 12.97 -10.88
N CYS A 87 2.18 11.96 -11.73
CA CYS A 87 3.11 10.84 -11.79
C CYS A 87 3.56 10.60 -13.23
N ALA A 88 4.72 11.16 -13.60
CA ALA A 88 5.30 10.99 -14.94
C ALA A 88 5.50 9.50 -15.32
N SER A 89 5.90 8.66 -14.36
CA SER A 89 6.09 7.23 -14.60
C SER A 89 4.76 6.51 -14.89
N CYS A 90 3.67 6.86 -14.20
CA CYS A 90 2.33 6.38 -14.57
C CYS A 90 1.89 6.92 -15.93
N SER A 91 2.22 8.18 -16.26
CA SER A 91 1.87 8.74 -17.57
C SER A 91 2.53 7.95 -18.71
N CYS A 92 3.79 7.52 -18.52
CA CYS A 92 4.48 6.66 -19.48
C CYS A 92 3.82 5.28 -19.63
N ILE A 93 3.37 4.68 -18.52
CA ILE A 93 2.72 3.35 -18.54
C ILE A 93 1.34 3.42 -19.20
N THR A 94 0.59 4.48 -18.93
CA THR A 94 -0.81 4.62 -19.39
C THR A 94 -0.93 5.29 -20.76
N GLY A 95 0.09 6.04 -21.19
CA GLY A 95 0.08 6.80 -22.44
C GLY A 95 -0.68 8.13 -22.38
N THR A 96 -1.15 8.54 -21.21
CA THR A 96 -1.87 9.79 -20.96
C THR A 96 -1.36 10.48 -19.71
N GLU A 97 -1.66 11.76 -19.50
CA GLU A 97 -1.35 12.40 -18.21
C GLU A 97 -2.03 11.66 -17.05
N ALA A 98 -1.28 11.48 -15.96
CA ALA A 98 -1.66 10.63 -14.85
C ALA A 98 -1.37 11.30 -13.51
N ASP A 99 -2.39 11.44 -12.69
CA ASP A 99 -2.27 11.73 -11.26
C ASP A 99 -2.46 10.44 -10.45
N CYS A 100 -1.58 10.19 -9.49
CA CYS A 100 -1.55 8.97 -8.68
C CYS A 100 -1.63 9.31 -7.20
N ARG A 101 -2.15 8.38 -6.39
CA ARG A 101 -2.31 8.59 -4.94
C ARG A 101 -0.95 8.77 -4.26
N ALA A 102 -0.89 9.80 -3.42
CA ALA A 102 0.12 10.03 -2.39
C ALA A 102 -0.58 10.08 -1.03
N ILE A 103 0.18 9.78 0.02
CA ILE A 103 -0.27 9.87 1.40
C ILE A 103 0.32 11.12 2.04
N VAL A 104 -0.52 11.95 2.64
CA VAL A 104 -0.09 13.07 3.46
C VAL A 104 -0.22 12.69 4.93
N CYS A 105 0.88 12.84 5.68
CA CYS A 105 0.94 12.59 7.12
C CYS A 105 1.57 13.82 7.78
N GLY A 106 0.78 14.57 8.56
CA GLY A 106 1.19 15.89 9.03
C GLY A 106 1.43 16.86 7.86
N ASP A 107 2.63 17.43 7.80
CA ASP A 107 3.05 18.36 6.73
C ASP A 107 3.82 17.68 5.59
N GLU A 108 4.03 16.36 5.67
CA GLU A 108 4.82 15.59 4.70
C GLU A 108 3.92 14.85 3.71
N THR A 109 4.32 14.89 2.43
CA THR A 109 3.67 14.13 1.35
C THR A 109 4.57 12.97 0.93
N HIS A 110 4.02 11.77 0.96
CA HIS A 110 4.69 10.52 0.62
C HIS A 110 4.05 9.92 -0.62
N GLU A 111 4.78 10.00 -1.73
CA GLU A 111 4.38 9.41 -3.01
C GLU A 111 4.53 7.88 -3.06
N ALA A 112 5.38 7.34 -2.18
CA ALA A 112 5.50 5.92 -1.86
C ALA A 112 5.25 5.73 -0.36
N LEU A 113 4.55 4.67 0.03
CA LEU A 113 4.15 4.49 1.42
C LEU A 113 5.37 4.17 2.30
N PRO A 114 5.62 4.94 3.36
CA PRO A 114 6.72 4.68 4.28
C PRO A 114 6.44 3.46 5.17
N ALA A 115 7.52 2.80 5.59
CA ALA A 115 7.46 1.53 6.32
C ALA A 115 6.72 1.66 7.67
N ASP A 116 6.86 2.80 8.35
CA ASP A 116 6.27 3.02 9.67
C ASP A 116 4.74 3.11 9.58
N LEU A 117 4.18 3.77 8.55
CA LEU A 117 2.74 3.84 8.34
C LEU A 117 2.18 2.44 8.01
N ILE A 118 2.84 1.68 7.14
CA ILE A 118 2.45 0.29 6.81
C ILE A 118 2.43 -0.57 8.08
N LEU A 119 3.45 -0.45 8.93
CA LEU A 119 3.53 -1.17 10.19
C LEU A 119 2.42 -0.75 11.17
N LYS A 120 2.20 0.55 11.36
CA LYS A 120 1.15 1.09 12.25
C LYS A 120 -0.23 0.58 11.83
N ALA A 121 -0.55 0.62 10.55
CA ALA A 121 -1.82 0.14 10.02
C ALA A 121 -2.00 -1.38 10.19
N ALA A 122 -0.95 -2.17 9.95
CA ALA A 122 -0.99 -3.61 10.21
C ALA A 122 -1.30 -3.92 11.69
N LEU A 123 -0.63 -3.22 12.61
CA LEU A 123 -0.83 -3.39 14.06
C LEU A 123 -2.23 -2.95 14.51
N ARG A 124 -2.73 -1.82 13.98
CA ARG A 124 -4.07 -1.28 14.28
C ARG A 124 -5.19 -2.28 14.00
N VAL A 125 -5.00 -3.15 13.00
CA VAL A 125 -5.98 -4.16 12.58
C VAL A 125 -5.86 -5.46 13.37
N VAL A 126 -4.66 -5.79 13.87
CA VAL A 126 -4.42 -7.03 14.64
C VAL A 126 -4.51 -6.86 16.15
N GLU A 127 -4.57 -5.62 16.64
CA GLU A 127 -4.71 -5.24 18.05
C GLU A 127 -6.09 -4.59 18.27
N PRO A 128 -7.06 -5.32 18.87
CA PRO A 128 -8.37 -4.77 19.19
C PRO A 128 -8.32 -3.77 20.36
#